data_AF-I7B859-F1
#
_entry.id   AF-I7B859-F1
#
_cell.length_a   1.000
_cell.length_b   1.000
_cell.length_c   1.000
_cell.angle_alpha   90.00
_cell.angle_beta   90.00
_cell.angle_gamma   90.00
#
_symmetry.space_group_name_H-M   'P 1'
#
loop_
_entity.id
_entity.type
_entity.pdbx_description
1 polymer ?
#
loop_
_entity_poly.entity_id
_entity_poly.type
_entity_poly.pdbx_seq_one_letter_code
_entity_poly.pdbx_strand_id
1 'polypeptide(L)'
;MTRISAFIAGLLFGMGLLLSGMANPTKVLGFLDLAGQWDPSLALVMVGAIGVALLPMAWARQHAVSLLGGAMQLPARRDIDRRLVGGSLIFGIGWGLAGVCPGPALVLLAGGFWQGWLFVAAMLAGMALFNGLEVLSKSRQA
;
A
#
# COMPACT_ATOMS: atom_id res chain seq x y z
N MET A 1 -7.55 -17.32 17.11
CA MET A 1 -6.55 -16.28 17.44
C MET A 1 -6.29 -15.33 16.27
N THR A 2 -6.00 -15.84 15.06
CA THR A 2 -5.58 -15.05 13.88
C THR A 2 -6.53 -13.92 13.43
N ARG A 3 -7.86 -14.12 13.55
CA ARG A 3 -8.83 -13.06 13.18
C ARG A 3 -8.81 -11.88 14.14
N ILE A 4 -8.63 -12.16 15.44
CA ILE A 4 -8.57 -11.13 16.48
C ILE A 4 -7.30 -10.31 16.34
N SER A 5 -6.16 -10.98 16.12
CA SER A 5 -4.89 -10.27 15.85
C SER A 5 -4.94 -9.45 14.58
N ALA A 6 -5.57 -9.94 13.51
CA ALA A 6 -5.77 -9.18 12.27
C ALA A 6 -6.64 -7.94 12.49
N PHE A 7 -7.71 -8.06 13.27
CA PHE A 7 -8.56 -6.93 13.64
C PHE A 7 -7.79 -5.88 14.45
N ILE A 8 -7.03 -6.29 15.47
CA ILE A 8 -6.20 -5.39 16.27
C ILE A 8 -5.15 -4.70 15.40
N ALA A 9 -4.46 -5.44 14.53
CA ALA A 9 -3.47 -4.88 13.61
C ALA A 9 -4.10 -3.86 12.66
N GLY A 10 -5.28 -4.17 12.10
CA GLY A 10 -6.03 -3.25 11.25
C GLY A 10 -6.46 -1.98 11.98
N LEU A 11 -6.92 -2.10 13.23
CA LEU A 11 -7.32 -0.97 14.06
C LEU A 11 -6.12 -0.07 14.42
N LEU A 12 -4.99 -0.66 14.81
CA LEU A 12 -3.75 0.08 15.06
C LEU A 12 -3.25 0.78 13.80
N PHE A 13 -3.29 0.11 12.65
CA PHE A 13 -2.89 0.69 11.36
C PHE A 13 -3.79 1.85 10.96
N GLY A 14 -5.12 1.68 11.01
CA GLY A 14 -6.07 2.75 10.71
C GLY A 14 -5.94 3.94 11.65
N MET A 15 -5.77 3.69 12.95
CA MET A 15 -5.52 4.73 13.94
C MET A 15 -4.20 5.49 13.66
N GLY A 16 -3.13 4.78 13.28
CA GLY A 16 -1.88 5.39 12.86
C GLY A 16 -2.03 6.27 11.61
N LEU A 17 -2.82 5.85 10.62
CA LEU A 17 -3.11 6.64 9.41
C LEU A 17 -3.89 7.92 9.72
N LEU A 18 -4.84 7.87 10.65
CA LEU A 18 -5.59 9.03 11.09
C LEU A 18 -4.71 10.00 11.89
N LEU A 19 -3.93 9.49 12.86
CA LEU A 19 -3.05 10.31 13.71
C LEU A 19 -1.91 10.97 12.91
N SER A 20 -1.38 10.29 11.90
CA SER A 20 -0.35 10.84 11.01
C SER A 20 -0.90 11.82 9.97
N GLY A 21 -2.22 11.91 9.80
CA GLY A 21 -2.85 12.75 8.78
C GLY A 21 -2.70 12.23 7.34
N MET A 22 -2.21 10.99 7.14
CA MET A 22 -2.07 10.38 5.80
C MET A 22 -3.41 10.13 5.10
N ALA A 23 -4.52 10.17 5.84
CA ALA A 23 -5.87 10.15 5.26
C ALA A 23 -6.22 11.42 4.47
N ASN A 24 -5.45 12.51 4.62
CA ASN A 24 -5.70 13.75 3.92
C ASN A 24 -4.86 13.84 2.63
N PRO A 25 -5.48 13.92 1.43
CA PRO A 25 -4.75 14.01 0.17
C PRO A 25 -3.91 15.28 0.05
N THR A 26 -4.27 16.37 0.73
CA THR A 26 -3.48 17.61 0.68
C THR A 26 -2.11 17.45 1.33
N LYS A 27 -1.99 16.62 2.38
CA LYS A 27 -0.71 16.28 3.01
C LYS A 27 0.20 15.51 2.07
N VAL A 28 -0.38 14.59 1.30
CA VAL A 28 0.36 13.78 0.31
C VAL A 28 0.84 14.65 -0.85
N LEU A 29 -0.05 15.47 -1.40
CA LEU A 29 0.28 16.39 -2.49
C LEU A 29 1.30 17.45 -2.04
N GLY A 30 1.18 18.00 -0.83
CA GLY A 30 2.14 18.95 -0.27
C GLY A 30 3.53 18.36 -0.06
N PHE A 31 3.64 17.06 0.21
CA PHE A 31 4.94 16.37 0.23
C PHE A 31 5.56 16.20 -1.17
N LEU A 32 4.73 16.06 -2.21
CA LEU A 32 5.19 15.89 -3.59
C LEU A 32 5.45 17.21 -4.31
N ASP A 33 4.87 18.31 -3.82
CA ASP A 33 5.05 19.65 -4.36
C ASP A 33 6.40 20.25 -3.92
N LEU A 34 7.48 19.72 -4.50
CA LEU A 34 8.85 20.18 -4.28
C LEU A 34 9.12 21.60 -4.82
N ALA A 35 8.26 22.11 -5.71
CA ALA A 35 8.39 23.43 -6.33
C ALA A 35 7.56 24.53 -5.64
N GLY A 36 6.63 24.15 -4.77
CA GLY A 36 5.74 25.06 -4.05
C GLY A 36 5.96 25.07 -2.54
N GLN A 37 4.88 24.95 -1.76
CA GLN A 37 4.94 24.90 -0.30
C GLN A 37 5.15 23.46 0.19
N TRP A 38 6.39 23.00 0.05
CA TRP A 38 6.76 21.63 0.41
C TRP A 38 6.55 21.33 1.91
N ASP A 39 5.74 20.32 2.21
CA ASP A 39 5.45 19.85 3.58
C ASP A 39 6.23 18.55 3.89
N PRO A 40 7.29 18.60 4.72
CA PRO A 40 8.13 17.44 5.03
C PRO A 40 7.51 16.47 6.04
N SER A 41 6.32 16.75 6.58
CA SER A 41 5.71 15.92 7.64
C SER A 41 5.52 14.45 7.23
N LEU A 42 5.21 14.19 5.94
CA LEU A 42 5.06 12.83 5.44
C LEU A 42 6.40 12.08 5.37
N ALA A 43 7.51 12.77 5.11
CA ALA A 43 8.85 12.18 5.11
C ALA A 43 9.19 11.62 6.50
N LEU A 44 8.89 12.36 7.57
CA LEU A 44 9.13 11.93 8.94
C LEU A 44 8.33 10.67 9.29
N VAL A 45 7.07 10.63 8.88
CA VAL A 45 6.19 9.45 9.07
C VAL A 45 6.74 8.26 8.30
N MET A 46 7.16 8.44 7.05
CA MET A 46 7.74 7.36 6.23
C MET A 46 9.05 6.83 6.83
N VAL A 47 9.99 7.71 7.20
CA VAL A 47 11.28 7.30 7.79
C VAL A 47 11.06 6.58 9.12
N GLY A 48 10.15 7.09 9.96
CA GLY A 48 9.78 6.43 11.22
C GLY A 48 9.15 5.06 11.00
N ALA A 49 8.20 4.95 10.08
CA ALA A 49 7.54 3.69 9.73
C ALA A 49 8.53 2.66 9.17
N ILE A 50 9.41 3.07 8.25
CA ILE A 50 10.46 2.21 7.70
C ILE A 50 11.41 1.78 8.80
N GLY A 51 11.91 2.70 9.63
CA GLY A 51 12.82 2.40 10.73
C GLY A 51 12.25 1.37 11.71
N VAL A 52 10.99 1.54 12.11
CA VAL A 52 10.29 0.58 12.99
C VAL A 52 10.05 -0.76 12.29
N ALA A 53 9.76 -0.77 10.99
CA ALA A 53 9.50 -2.00 10.24
C ALA A 53 10.76 -2.84 9.98
N LEU A 54 11.96 -2.23 9.97
CA LEU A 54 13.21 -2.94 9.71
C LEU A 54 13.49 -4.06 10.71
N LEU A 55 13.29 -3.80 12.02
CA LEU A 55 13.53 -4.77 13.09
C LEU A 55 12.66 -6.05 12.97
N PRO A 56 11.32 -5.97 12.93
CA PRO A 56 10.47 -7.15 12.79
C PRO A 56 10.66 -7.81 11.42
N MET A 57 10.96 -7.06 10.35
CA MET A 57 11.22 -7.64 9.03
C MET A 57 12.55 -8.41 9.00
N ALA A 58 13.60 -7.90 9.65
CA ALA A 58 14.88 -8.59 9.77
C ALA A 58 14.73 -9.88 10.61
N TRP A 59 13.96 -9.82 11.69
CA TRP A 59 13.62 -10.99 12.50
C TRP A 59 12.80 -12.02 11.69
N ALA A 60 11.76 -11.57 10.97
CA ALA A 60 10.91 -12.42 10.15
C ALA A 60 11.70 -13.17 9.06
N ARG A 61 12.77 -12.58 8.50
CA ARG A 61 13.64 -13.24 7.53
C ARG A 61 14.39 -14.45 8.07
N GLN A 62 14.58 -14.54 9.39
CA GLN A 62 15.30 -15.62 10.04
C GLN A 62 14.38 -16.78 10.46
N HIS A 63 13.06 -16.63 10.33
CA HIS A 63 12.09 -17.60 10.84
C HIS A 63 11.23 -18.15 9.69
N ALA A 64 11.07 -19.48 9.66
CA ALA A 64 10.22 -20.14 8.67
C ALA A 64 8.73 -20.11 9.06
N VAL A 65 8.42 -19.85 10.33
CA VAL A 65 7.07 -19.89 10.89
C VAL A 65 6.78 -18.55 11.58
N SER A 66 5.60 -17.99 11.30
CA SER A 66 5.08 -16.79 11.98
C SER A 66 4.73 -17.08 13.44
N LEU A 67 4.66 -16.03 14.25
CA LEU A 67 4.26 -16.13 15.68
C LEU A 67 2.89 -16.78 15.91
N LEU A 68 2.02 -16.77 14.89
CA LEU A 68 0.70 -17.38 14.94
C LEU A 68 0.65 -18.79 14.30
N GLY A 69 1.81 -19.38 14.00
CA GLY A 69 1.93 -20.74 13.49
C GLY A 69 1.77 -20.90 11.97
N GLY A 70 1.48 -19.82 11.23
CA GLY A 70 1.41 -19.83 9.77
C GLY A 70 2.80 -19.79 9.11
N ALA A 71 2.93 -20.33 7.89
CA ALA A 71 4.17 -20.26 7.12
C ALA A 71 4.56 -18.80 6.84
N MET A 72 5.84 -18.47 7.03
CA MET A 72 6.35 -17.12 6.79
C MET A 72 6.56 -16.91 5.27
N GLN A 73 5.63 -16.19 4.62
CA GLN A 73 5.69 -15.92 3.19
C GLN A 73 6.40 -14.58 2.91
N LEU A 74 7.72 -14.63 2.68
CA LEU A 74 8.47 -13.47 2.22
C LEU A 74 8.68 -13.52 0.70
N PRO A 75 8.69 -12.36 0.01
CA PRO A 75 9.02 -12.31 -1.41
C PRO A 75 10.41 -12.88 -1.69
N ALA A 76 10.48 -13.96 -2.47
CA ALA A 76 11.74 -14.59 -2.88
C ALA A 76 12.33 -13.97 -4.16
N ARG A 77 11.49 -13.34 -4.99
CA ARG A 77 11.91 -12.68 -6.22
C ARG A 77 12.60 -11.35 -5.93
N ARG A 78 13.74 -11.14 -6.57
CA ARG A 78 14.54 -9.90 -6.51
C ARG A 78 14.88 -9.34 -7.89
N ASP A 79 14.39 -10.01 -8.94
CA ASP A 79 14.51 -9.60 -10.31
C ASP A 79 13.66 -8.35 -10.57
N ILE A 80 14.29 -7.34 -11.16
CA ILE A 80 13.60 -6.15 -11.68
C ILE A 80 13.25 -6.45 -13.13
N ASP A 81 12.00 -6.79 -13.38
CA ASP A 81 11.49 -7.04 -14.74
C ASP A 81 10.82 -5.79 -15.32
N ARG A 82 10.67 -5.77 -16.65
CA ARG A 82 10.02 -4.65 -17.35
C ARG A 82 8.56 -4.44 -16.90
N ARG A 83 7.89 -5.51 -16.47
CA ARG A 83 6.51 -5.48 -15.96
C ARG A 83 6.44 -4.74 -14.62
N LEU A 84 7.39 -4.98 -13.69
CA LEU A 84 7.49 -4.26 -12.43
C LEU A 84 7.84 -2.79 -12.63
N VAL A 85 8.77 -2.47 -13.53
CA VAL A 85 9.12 -1.07 -13.82
C VAL A 85 7.93 -0.33 -14.42
N GLY A 86 7.30 -0.90 -15.45
CA GLY A 86 6.13 -0.29 -16.07
C GLY A 86 4.95 -0.13 -15.10
N GLY A 87 4.65 -1.17 -14.31
CA GLY A 87 3.59 -1.15 -13.32
C GLY A 87 3.83 -0.15 -12.19
N SER A 88 5.07 -0.08 -11.67
CA SER A 88 5.43 0.86 -10.59
C SER A 88 5.39 2.32 -11.04
N LEU A 89 5.77 2.61 -12.28
CA LEU A 89 5.63 3.95 -12.87
C LEU A 89 4.16 4.37 -13.00
N ILE A 90 3.31 3.52 -13.59
CA ILE A 90 1.88 3.82 -13.76
C ILE A 90 1.20 4.00 -12.39
N PHE A 91 1.51 3.12 -11.44
CA PHE A 91 0.99 3.22 -10.08
C PHE A 91 1.46 4.49 -9.38
N GLY A 92 2.75 4.84 -9.49
CA GLY A 92 3.32 6.05 -8.90
C GLY A 92 2.72 7.33 -9.49
N ILE A 93 2.50 7.38 -10.80
CA ILE A 93 1.81 8.50 -11.46
C ILE A 93 0.38 8.64 -10.92
N GLY A 94 -0.38 7.53 -10.86
CA GLY A 94 -1.74 7.55 -10.33
C GLY A 94 -1.81 8.01 -8.88
N TRP A 95 -0.90 7.51 -8.04
CA TRP A 95 -0.79 7.93 -6.64
C TRP A 95 -0.43 9.41 -6.50
N GLY A 96 0.53 9.91 -7.29
CA GLY A 96 0.95 11.30 -7.25
C GLY A 96 -0.13 12.27 -7.74
N LEU A 97 -0.93 11.87 -8.73
CA LEU A 97 -2.07 12.66 -9.21
C LEU A 97 -3.24 12.67 -8.22
N ALA A 98 -3.56 11.52 -7.63
CA ALA A 98 -4.70 11.40 -6.73
C ALA A 98 -4.40 11.90 -5.31
N GLY A 99 -3.12 11.87 -4.88
CA GLY A 99 -2.73 12.13 -3.50
C GLY A 99 -3.25 11.08 -2.51
N VAL A 100 -3.69 9.92 -2.99
CA VAL A 100 -4.32 8.88 -2.18
C VAL A 100 -3.65 7.53 -2.44
N CYS A 101 -3.20 6.87 -1.37
CA CYS A 101 -2.71 5.49 -1.42
C CYS A 101 -3.78 4.49 -0.97
N PRO A 102 -3.60 3.18 -1.28
CA PRO A 102 -4.59 2.15 -0.95
C PRO A 102 -4.97 2.07 0.54
N GLY A 103 -4.01 2.30 1.44
CA GLY A 103 -4.27 2.30 2.89
C GLY A 103 -5.24 3.41 3.31
N PRO A 104 -4.88 4.69 3.12
CA PRO A 104 -5.79 5.83 3.28
C PRO A 104 -7.10 5.72 2.52
N ALA A 105 -7.11 5.14 1.32
CA ALA A 105 -8.34 4.94 0.55
C ALA A 105 -9.37 4.09 1.31
N LEU A 106 -8.93 3.03 1.99
CA LEU A 106 -9.80 2.20 2.83
C LEU A 106 -10.31 2.95 4.07
N VAL A 107 -9.48 3.81 4.66
CA VAL A 107 -9.90 4.69 5.77
C VAL A 107 -10.94 5.70 5.30
N LEU A 108 -10.72 6.33 4.15
CA LEU A 108 -11.66 7.28 3.54
C LEU A 108 -12.98 6.61 3.15
N LEU A 109 -12.91 5.40 2.58
CA LEU A 109 -14.08 4.57 2.27
C LEU A 109 -14.91 4.30 3.52
N ALA A 110 -14.27 3.84 4.60
CA ALA A 110 -14.93 3.57 5.89
C ALA A 110 -15.44 4.85 6.57
N GLY A 111 -14.77 5.99 6.35
CA GLY A 111 -15.19 7.31 6.80
C GLY A 111 -16.35 7.92 5.99
N GLY A 112 -16.82 7.26 4.93
CA GLY A 112 -17.96 7.72 4.12
C GLY A 112 -17.61 8.78 3.07
N PHE A 113 -16.32 9.02 2.79
CA PHE A 113 -15.90 9.98 1.78
C PHE A 113 -16.06 9.40 0.37
N TRP A 114 -16.72 10.13 -0.52
CA TRP A 114 -16.99 9.67 -1.90
C TRP A 114 -15.70 9.41 -2.69
N GLN A 115 -14.61 10.15 -2.41
CA GLN A 115 -13.31 9.95 -3.03
C GLN A 115 -12.74 8.55 -2.72
N GLY A 116 -12.96 8.04 -1.50
CA GLY A 116 -12.56 6.70 -1.10
C GLY A 116 -13.29 5.63 -1.91
N TRP A 117 -14.61 5.79 -2.10
CA TRP A 117 -15.42 4.91 -2.94
C TRP A 117 -14.93 4.86 -4.38
N LEU A 118 -14.68 6.01 -5.00
CA LEU A 118 -14.18 6.08 -6.37
C LEU A 118 -12.80 5.45 -6.52
N PHE A 119 -11.87 5.77 -5.61
CA PHE A 119 -10.53 5.22 -5.67
C PHE A 119 -10.54 3.69 -5.54
N VAL A 120 -11.28 3.17 -4.56
CA VAL A 120 -11.36 1.73 -4.32
C VAL A 120 -12.03 1.01 -5.50
N ALA A 121 -13.11 1.57 -6.06
CA ALA A 121 -13.76 1.01 -7.24
C ALA A 121 -12.82 0.98 -8.46
N ALA A 122 -12.10 2.07 -8.73
CA ALA A 122 -11.13 2.14 -9.82
C ALA A 122 -9.96 1.18 -9.62
N MET A 123 -9.45 1.07 -8.39
CA MET A 123 -8.38 0.13 -8.03
C MET A 123 -8.82 -1.32 -8.27
N LEU A 124 -10.00 -1.70 -7.79
CA LEU A 124 -10.54 -3.05 -7.99
C LEU A 124 -10.79 -3.35 -9.48
N ALA A 125 -11.32 -2.38 -10.23
CA ALA A 125 -11.52 -2.52 -11.67
C ALA A 125 -10.18 -2.74 -12.41
N GLY A 126 -9.15 -1.97 -12.06
CA GLY A 126 -7.80 -2.13 -12.64
C GLY A 126 -7.18 -3.49 -12.32
N MET A 127 -7.29 -3.96 -11.07
CA MET A 127 -6.82 -5.28 -10.65
C MET A 127 -7.56 -6.41 -11.39
N ALA A 128 -8.89 -6.31 -11.52
CA ALA A 128 -9.71 -7.29 -12.22
C ALA A 128 -9.38 -7.35 -13.71
N LEU A 129 -9.23 -6.19 -14.36
CA LEU A 129 -8.84 -6.10 -15.76
C LEU A 129 -7.47 -6.73 -16.00
N PHE A 130 -6.47 -6.39 -15.18
CA PHE A 130 -5.13 -6.94 -15.30
C PHE A 130 -5.11 -8.46 -15.11
N ASN A 131 -5.84 -8.97 -14.11
CA ASN A 131 -5.95 -10.40 -13.87
C ASN A 131 -6.62 -11.12 -15.05
N GLY A 132 -7.70 -10.55 -15.60
CA GLY A 132 -8.37 -11.08 -16.79
C GLY A 132 -7.45 -11.13 -18.02
N LEU A 133 -6.69 -10.07 -18.28
CA LEU A 133 -5.71 -10.01 -19.37
C LEU A 133 -4.58 -11.04 -19.18
N GLU A 134 -4.13 -11.25 -17.95
CA GLU A 134 -3.09 -12.24 -17.65
C GLU A 134 -3.57 -13.68 -17.87
N VAL A 135 -4.80 -14.00 -17.45
CA VAL A 135 -5.42 -15.31 -17.71
C VAL A 135 -5.55 -15.56 -19.21
N LEU A 136 -6.01 -14.56 -19.98
CA LEU A 136 -6.12 -14.66 -21.44
C LEU A 136 -4.75 -14.82 -22.13
N SER A 137 -3.74 -14.10 -21.66
CA SER A 137 -2.37 -14.20 -22.18
C SER A 137 -1.77 -15.59 -21.95
N LYS A 138 -1.91 -16.16 -20.74
CA LYS A 138 -1.47 -17.53 -20.44
C LYS A 138 -2.21 -18.58 -21.26
N SER A 139 -3.53 -18.42 -21.44
CA SER A 139 -4.33 -19.32 -22.26
C SER A 139 -3.95 -19.31 -23.74
N ARG A 140 -3.28 -18.26 -24.22
CA ARG A 140 -2.82 -18.12 -25.61
C ARG A 140 -1.42 -18.70 -25.86
N GLN A 141 -0.68 -18.97 -24.79
CA GLN A 141 0.68 -19.54 -24.83
C GLN A 141 0.71 -21.04 -24.55
N ALA A 142 -0.42 -21.64 -24.14
CA ALA A 142 -0.63 -23.07 -24.01
C ALA A 142 -1.26 -23.63 -25.29
#